data_AF-A0A974SCP8-F1
#
_entry.id   AF-A0A974SCP8-F1
#
_cell.length_a   1.000
_cell.length_b   1.000
_cell.length_c   1.000
_cell.angle_alpha   90.00
_cell.angle_beta   90.00
_cell.angle_gamma   90.00
#
_symmetry.space_group_name_H-M   'P 1'
#
loop_
_entity.id
_entity.type
_entity.pdbx_description
1 polymer ?
#
loop_
_entity_poly.entity_id
_entity_poly.type
_entity_poly.pdbx_seq_one_letter_code
_entity_poly.pdbx_strand_id
1 'polypeptide(L)'
;MFMVFAGVIVFLLFAAGVMAYQNSRLIAQQEADDSAGRISSLMYSVYYQAFSYNEERPEAVPLFQFTVRARTEGQPASGEVDKTIALCRVPAGSGEMALSDAQNWMLGSIRQSALRGESIFPASFQDKAASKGEQELILRLETAVKEETGHANHH
;
A
#
# COMPACT_ATOMS: atom_id res chain seq x y z
N MET A 1 -61.92 -21.79 -3.02
CA MET A 1 -60.72 -22.18 -2.24
C MET A 1 -59.41 -21.84 -2.97
N PHE A 2 -59.24 -22.11 -4.27
CA PHE A 2 -58.03 -21.76 -5.05
C PHE A 2 -57.71 -20.25 -5.20
N MET A 3 -58.72 -19.37 -5.27
CA MET A 3 -58.50 -17.92 -5.43
C MET A 3 -57.78 -17.25 -4.24
N VAL A 4 -57.97 -17.77 -3.02
CA VAL A 4 -57.34 -17.22 -1.81
C VAL A 4 -55.85 -17.53 -1.79
N PHE A 5 -55.45 -18.72 -2.23
CA PHE A 5 -54.04 -19.11 -2.33
C PHE A 5 -53.29 -18.28 -3.40
N ALA A 6 -53.93 -17.99 -4.53
CA ALA A 6 -53.33 -17.16 -5.57
C ALA A 6 -53.03 -15.73 -5.09
N GLY A 7 -53.95 -15.12 -4.32
CA GLY A 7 -53.74 -13.79 -3.75
C GLY A 7 -52.58 -13.72 -2.75
N VAL A 8 -52.47 -14.74 -1.89
CA VAL A 8 -51.37 -14.84 -0.92
C VAL A 8 -50.02 -15.02 -1.62
N ILE A 9 -49.95 -15.83 -2.68
CA ILE A 9 -48.71 -16.02 -3.45
C ILE A 9 -48.24 -14.73 -4.13
N VAL A 10 -49.17 -13.99 -4.76
CA VAL A 10 -48.84 -12.70 -5.41
C VAL A 10 -48.39 -11.66 -4.37
N PHE A 11 -49.04 -11.61 -3.21
CA PHE A 11 -48.65 -10.70 -2.13
C PHE A 11 -47.25 -11.02 -1.57
N LEU A 12 -46.94 -12.31 -1.38
CA LEU A 12 -45.62 -12.74 -0.93
C LEU A 12 -44.52 -12.44 -1.96
N LEU A 13 -44.79 -12.63 -3.25
CA LEU A 13 -43.84 -12.29 -4.32
C LEU A 13 -43.57 -10.77 -4.38
N PHE A 14 -44.61 -9.95 -4.19
CA PHE A 14 -44.46 -8.50 -4.17
C PHE A 14 -43.67 -8.01 -2.95
N ALA A 15 -43.95 -8.56 -1.76
CA ALA A 15 -43.21 -8.23 -0.54
C ALA A 15 -41.73 -8.63 -0.64
N ALA A 16 -41.44 -9.81 -1.20
CA ALA A 16 -40.07 -10.27 -1.44
C ALA A 16 -39.33 -9.38 -2.45
N GLY A 17 -40.01 -8.93 -3.52
CA GLY A 17 -39.45 -7.99 -4.49
C GLY A 17 -39.11 -6.63 -3.91
N VAL A 18 -39.98 -6.09 -3.03
CA VAL A 18 -39.74 -4.80 -2.35
C VAL A 18 -38.58 -4.90 -1.35
N MET A 19 -38.49 -5.99 -0.57
CA MET A 19 -37.36 -6.19 0.34
C MET A 19 -36.03 -6.39 -0.41
N ALA A 20 -36.03 -7.13 -1.52
CA ALA A 20 -34.82 -7.33 -2.34
C ALA A 20 -34.31 -6.01 -2.96
N TYR A 21 -35.23 -5.13 -3.38
CA TYR A 21 -34.88 -3.81 -3.92
C TYR A 21 -34.28 -2.88 -2.86
N GLN A 22 -34.81 -2.89 -1.63
CA GLN A 22 -34.27 -2.11 -0.52
C GLN A 22 -32.89 -2.60 -0.08
N ASN A 23 -32.67 -3.92 -0.05
CA ASN A 23 -31.37 -4.51 0.29
C ASN A 23 -30.28 -4.16 -0.73
N SER A 24 -30.62 -4.21 -2.03
CA SER A 24 -29.68 -3.87 -3.10
C SER A 24 -29.28 -2.39 -3.07
N ARG A 25 -30.20 -1.50 -2.69
CA ARG A 25 -29.92 -0.06 -2.58
C ARG A 25 -29.05 0.28 -1.37
N LEU A 26 -29.26 -0.37 -0.24
CA LEU A 26 -28.46 -0.17 0.98
C LEU A 26 -27.01 -0.65 0.78
N ILE A 27 -26.84 -1.82 0.14
CA ILE A 27 -25.51 -2.36 -0.18
C ILE A 27 -24.81 -1.49 -1.24
N ALA A 28 -25.50 -1.06 -2.30
CA ALA A 28 -24.90 -0.19 -3.31
C ALA A 28 -24.50 1.20 -2.79
N GLN A 29 -25.24 1.74 -1.81
CA GLN A 29 -24.87 3.01 -1.15
C GLN A 29 -23.68 2.83 -0.20
N GLN A 30 -23.63 1.74 0.57
CA GLN A 30 -22.46 1.42 1.39
C GLN A 30 -21.22 1.18 0.55
N GLU A 31 -21.33 0.44 -0.57
CA GLU A 31 -20.21 0.25 -1.49
C GLU A 31 -19.78 1.56 -2.15
N ALA A 32 -20.70 2.47 -2.50
CA ALA A 32 -20.35 3.76 -3.08
C ALA A 32 -19.64 4.68 -2.08
N ASP A 33 -20.12 4.76 -0.83
CA ASP A 33 -19.51 5.58 0.22
C ASP A 33 -18.17 4.98 0.70
N ASP A 34 -18.08 3.66 0.86
CA ASP A 34 -16.82 2.97 1.18
C ASP A 34 -15.83 3.07 0.03
N SER A 35 -16.28 2.99 -1.22
CA SER A 35 -15.40 3.17 -2.39
C SER A 35 -14.91 4.60 -2.50
N ALA A 36 -15.76 5.61 -2.28
CA ALA A 36 -15.37 7.01 -2.31
C ALA A 36 -14.40 7.36 -1.15
N GLY A 37 -14.69 6.86 0.06
CA GLY A 37 -13.82 7.00 1.23
C GLY A 37 -12.48 6.30 1.03
N ARG A 38 -12.49 5.08 0.47
CA ARG A 38 -11.29 4.30 0.13
C ARG A 38 -10.46 4.99 -0.95
N ILE A 39 -11.06 5.46 -2.03
CA ILE A 39 -10.33 6.19 -3.08
C ILE A 39 -9.68 7.46 -2.50
N SER A 40 -10.36 8.19 -1.61
CA SER A 40 -9.77 9.37 -0.97
C SER A 40 -8.56 9.04 -0.07
N SER A 41 -8.47 7.81 0.45
CA SER A 41 -7.37 7.37 1.31
C SER A 41 -6.18 6.76 0.55
N LEU A 42 -6.30 6.55 -0.77
CA LEU A 42 -5.20 6.11 -1.63
C LEU A 42 -4.27 7.28 -1.96
N MET A 43 -3.22 7.42 -1.16
CA MET A 43 -2.27 8.55 -1.23
C MET A 43 -0.82 8.09 -1.36
N TYR A 44 -0.56 6.79 -1.50
CA TYR A 44 0.79 6.25 -1.48
C TYR A 44 1.00 5.29 -2.65
N SER A 45 2.17 5.40 -3.29
CA SER A 45 2.57 4.54 -4.39
C SER A 45 4.07 4.24 -4.31
N VAL A 46 4.47 3.11 -4.91
CA VAL A 46 5.87 2.69 -4.95
C VAL A 46 6.43 2.88 -6.35
N TYR A 47 7.65 3.39 -6.41
CA TYR A 47 8.39 3.65 -7.63
C TYR A 47 9.70 2.85 -7.64
N TYR A 48 10.09 2.34 -8.81
CA TYR A 48 11.34 1.58 -9.01
C TYR A 48 12.44 2.46 -9.59
N GLN A 49 12.66 3.62 -8.96
CA GLN A 49 13.68 4.59 -9.33
C GLN A 49 14.17 5.30 -8.08
N ALA A 50 15.40 5.84 -8.14
CA ALA A 50 15.93 6.66 -7.08
C ALA A 50 15.40 8.09 -7.16
N PHE A 51 15.11 8.67 -6.00
CA PHE A 51 14.78 10.09 -5.85
C PHE A 51 15.94 10.80 -5.16
N SER A 52 16.22 12.02 -5.62
CA SER A 52 17.19 12.89 -4.95
C SER A 52 16.55 13.73 -3.84
N TYR A 53 17.32 14.07 -2.82
CA TYR A 53 16.82 14.89 -1.70
C TYR A 53 16.26 16.24 -2.16
N ASN A 54 16.98 16.92 -3.06
CA ASN A 54 16.59 18.23 -3.61
C ASN A 54 15.60 18.13 -4.78
N GLU A 55 15.12 16.94 -5.12
CA GLU A 55 14.17 16.78 -6.21
C GLU A 55 12.76 17.15 -5.73
N GLU A 56 12.20 18.16 -6.37
CA GLU A 56 10.82 18.62 -6.15
C GLU A 56 9.93 18.00 -7.22
N ARG A 57 9.26 16.90 -6.85
CA ARG A 57 8.17 16.28 -7.62
C ARG A 57 6.89 16.35 -6.80
N PRO A 58 6.08 17.41 -6.93
CA PRO A 58 4.84 17.54 -6.18
C PRO A 58 3.85 16.40 -6.47
N GLU A 59 3.96 15.75 -7.62
CA GLU A 59 3.19 14.57 -8.01
C GLU A 59 3.61 13.28 -7.28
N ALA A 60 4.84 13.21 -6.76
CA ALA A 60 5.39 12.04 -6.07
C ALA A 60 6.45 12.48 -5.05
N VAL A 61 5.99 12.81 -3.84
CA VAL A 61 6.85 13.26 -2.74
C VAL A 61 7.49 12.04 -2.07
N PRO A 62 8.82 11.85 -2.15
CA PRO A 62 9.47 10.68 -1.57
C PRO A 62 9.45 10.77 -0.04
N LEU A 63 9.10 9.66 0.61
CA LEU A 63 9.09 9.52 2.08
C LEU A 63 10.23 8.62 2.55
N PHE A 64 10.45 7.50 1.86
CA PHE A 64 11.49 6.54 2.16
C PHE A 64 11.89 5.78 0.90
N GLN A 65 13.17 5.46 0.74
CA GLN A 65 13.63 4.55 -0.30
C GLN A 65 14.72 3.62 0.22
N PHE A 66 14.90 2.49 -0.44
CA PHE A 66 16.07 1.66 -0.22
C PHE A 66 16.56 1.08 -1.54
N THR A 67 17.88 0.94 -1.66
CA THR A 67 18.53 0.29 -2.80
C THR A 67 19.06 -1.05 -2.37
N VAL A 68 18.80 -2.07 -3.17
CA VAL A 68 19.30 -3.42 -2.93
C VAL A 68 20.39 -3.75 -3.93
N ARG A 69 21.47 -4.35 -3.41
CA ARG A 69 22.57 -4.88 -4.21
C ARG A 69 22.74 -6.36 -3.86
N ALA A 70 22.72 -7.21 -4.87
CA ALA A 70 22.95 -8.63 -4.65
C ALA A 70 24.41 -8.87 -4.25
N ARG A 71 24.61 -9.88 -3.40
CA ARG A 71 25.92 -10.25 -2.88
C ARG A 71 26.45 -11.41 -3.71
N THR A 72 27.09 -11.13 -4.85
CA THR A 72 27.82 -12.19 -5.55
C THR A 72 29.15 -12.44 -4.82
N GLU A 73 29.34 -13.63 -4.25
CA GLU A 73 30.65 -14.04 -3.75
C GLU A 73 31.63 -14.15 -4.93
N GLY A 74 32.66 -13.29 -4.97
CA GLY A 74 33.86 -13.49 -5.79
C GLY A 74 34.16 -12.47 -6.90
N GLN A 75 33.22 -11.65 -7.37
CA GLN A 75 33.51 -10.61 -8.36
C GLN A 75 32.42 -9.53 -8.32
N PRO A 76 32.72 -8.23 -8.50
CA PRO A 76 31.68 -7.28 -8.86
C PRO A 76 31.18 -7.71 -10.24
N ALA A 77 30.01 -8.32 -10.30
CA ALA A 77 29.33 -8.54 -11.56
C ALA A 77 29.03 -7.15 -12.15
N SER A 78 29.94 -6.68 -13.02
CA SER A 78 29.75 -5.52 -13.87
C SER A 78 28.51 -5.77 -14.72
N GLY A 79 27.33 -5.43 -14.20
CA GLY A 79 26.04 -5.75 -14.78
C GLY A 79 24.93 -6.04 -13.76
N GLU A 80 25.22 -6.18 -12.46
CA GLU A 80 24.17 -6.27 -11.45
C GLU A 80 23.53 -4.89 -11.25
N VAL A 81 22.28 -4.76 -11.69
CA VAL A 81 21.53 -3.50 -11.64
C VAL A 81 21.04 -3.30 -10.22
N ASP A 82 21.65 -2.36 -9.50
CA ASP A 82 21.14 -1.86 -8.22
C ASP A 82 19.65 -1.54 -8.38
N LYS A 83 18.80 -2.16 -7.56
CA LYS A 83 17.35 -1.94 -7.63
C LYS A 83 16.94 -1.01 -6.49
N THR A 84 16.48 0.19 -6.85
CA THR A 84 15.92 1.13 -5.88
C THR A 84 14.41 0.99 -5.82
N ILE A 85 13.86 0.96 -4.61
CA ILE A 85 12.44 0.94 -4.31
C ILE A 85 12.15 2.17 -3.45
N ALA A 86 11.30 3.06 -3.95
CA ALA A 86 10.96 4.32 -3.31
C ALA A 86 9.45 4.39 -3.01
N LEU A 87 9.11 4.63 -1.75
CA LEU A 87 7.76 4.96 -1.32
C LEU A 87 7.54 6.46 -1.42
N CYS A 88 6.52 6.85 -2.17
CA CYS A 88 6.14 8.25 -2.35
C CYS A 88 4.70 8.49 -1.90
N ARG A 89 4.46 9.67 -1.32
CA ARG A 89 3.13 10.24 -1.20
C ARG A 89 2.76 10.93 -2.50
N VAL A 90 1.58 10.64 -3.01
CA VAL A 90 0.99 11.22 -4.22
C VAL A 90 -0.32 11.94 -3.87
N PRO A 91 -0.89 12.76 -4.76
CA PRO A 91 -2.19 13.38 -4.54
C PRO A 91 -3.28 12.35 -4.20
N ALA A 92 -4.24 12.74 -3.35
CA ALA A 92 -5.33 11.86 -2.93
C ALA A 92 -6.12 11.28 -4.11
N GLY A 93 -6.36 9.97 -4.07
CA GLY A 93 -7.01 9.22 -5.15
C GLY A 93 -6.13 8.89 -6.35
N SER A 94 -4.88 9.39 -6.38
CA SER A 94 -3.89 9.03 -7.41
C SER A 94 -2.93 7.92 -6.94
N GLY A 95 -3.02 7.54 -5.66
CA GLY A 95 -2.22 6.49 -5.07
C GLY A 95 -2.77 5.09 -5.33
N GLU A 96 -1.94 4.09 -5.05
CA GLU A 96 -2.33 2.68 -5.11
C GLU A 96 -2.69 2.13 -3.73
N MET A 97 -2.21 2.79 -2.66
CA MET A 97 -2.27 2.28 -1.29
C MET A 97 -2.65 3.36 -0.29
N ALA A 98 -3.27 2.91 0.80
CA ALA A 98 -3.35 3.67 2.05
C ALA A 98 -2.04 3.55 2.84
N LEU A 99 -1.84 4.43 3.84
CA LEU A 99 -0.59 4.51 4.61
C LEU A 99 -0.18 3.18 5.27
N SER A 100 -1.15 2.47 5.86
CA SER A 100 -0.91 1.17 6.52
C SER A 100 -0.43 0.10 5.54
N ASP A 101 -1.05 0.06 4.35
CA ASP A 101 -0.74 -0.93 3.32
C ASP A 101 0.63 -0.65 2.71
N ALA A 102 0.94 0.63 2.46
CA ALA A 102 2.25 1.08 2.03
C ALA A 102 3.35 0.70 3.02
N GLN A 103 3.12 0.89 4.33
CA GLN A 103 4.07 0.47 5.36
C GLN A 103 4.30 -1.06 5.32
N ASN A 104 3.22 -1.84 5.30
CA ASN A 104 3.31 -3.30 5.30
C ASN A 104 4.02 -3.83 4.05
N TRP A 105 3.75 -3.22 2.89
CA TRP A 105 4.39 -3.55 1.63
C TRP A 105 5.91 -3.27 1.67
N MET A 106 6.31 -2.10 2.19
CA MET A 106 7.72 -1.73 2.32
C MET A 106 8.47 -2.62 3.31
N LEU A 107 7.87 -2.90 4.48
CA LEU A 107 8.43 -3.82 5.47
C LEU A 107 8.60 -5.23 4.88
N GLY A 108 7.60 -5.73 4.16
CA GLY A 108 7.68 -7.01 3.47
C GLY A 108 8.80 -7.05 2.44
N SER A 109 8.98 -5.97 1.69
CA SER A 109 10.03 -5.85 0.68
C SER A 109 11.43 -5.82 1.28
N ILE A 110 11.64 -5.05 2.36
CA ILE A 110 12.89 -5.02 3.12
C ILE A 110 13.25 -6.42 3.62
N ARG A 111 12.28 -7.10 4.26
CA ARG A 111 12.48 -8.46 4.78
C ARG A 111 12.79 -9.47 3.69
N GLN A 112 12.10 -9.39 2.54
CA GLN A 112 12.39 -10.28 1.41
C GLN A 112 13.80 -10.08 0.86
N SER A 113 14.28 -8.85 0.76
CA SER A 113 15.65 -8.55 0.35
C SER A 113 16.69 -9.04 1.35
N ALA A 114 16.42 -8.88 2.65
CA ALA A 114 17.29 -9.43 3.70
C ALA A 114 17.37 -10.96 3.65
N LEU A 115 16.24 -11.65 3.46
CA LEU A 115 16.19 -13.10 3.29
C LEU A 115 16.95 -13.61 2.05
N ARG A 116 17.10 -12.77 1.02
CA ARG A 116 17.92 -13.07 -0.17
C ARG A 116 19.41 -12.81 0.04
N GLY A 117 19.81 -12.27 1.20
CA GLY A 117 21.18 -11.87 1.47
C GLY A 117 21.63 -10.63 0.70
N GLU A 118 20.69 -9.82 0.21
CA GLU A 118 20.98 -8.57 -0.49
C GLU A 118 21.47 -7.51 0.51
N SER A 119 22.45 -6.69 0.10
CA SER A 119 22.86 -5.51 0.87
C SER A 119 21.83 -4.39 0.66
N ILE A 120 21.26 -3.89 1.75
CA ILE A 120 20.22 -2.86 1.75
C ILE A 120 20.82 -1.50 2.12
N PHE A 121 20.64 -0.51 1.26
CA PHE A 121 21.07 0.88 1.47
C PHE A 121 19.85 1.81 1.58
N PRO A 122 19.40 2.16 2.79
CA PRO A 122 18.23 3.00 2.99
C PRO A 122 18.54 4.50 2.84
N ALA A 123 17.55 5.28 2.44
CA ALA A 123 17.52 6.74 2.53
C ALA A 123 16.12 7.22 2.92
N SER A 124 16.04 8.14 3.87
CA SER A 124 14.80 8.69 4.40
C SER A 124 14.67 10.18 4.13
N PHE A 125 13.43 10.64 3.98
CA PHE A 125 13.09 12.03 3.67
C PHE A 125 12.16 12.59 4.76
N GLN A 126 12.65 12.61 6.01
CA GLN A 126 11.84 12.94 7.19
C GLN A 126 11.24 14.36 7.14
N ASP A 127 11.95 15.30 6.52
CA ASP A 127 11.52 16.68 6.29
C ASP A 127 10.35 16.80 5.32
N LYS A 128 10.13 15.78 4.47
CA LYS A 128 9.03 15.73 3.49
C LYS A 128 7.74 15.11 4.04
N ALA A 129 7.77 14.60 5.27
CA ALA A 129 6.62 14.03 5.94
C ALA A 129 5.59 15.13 6.31
N ALA A 130 4.36 14.99 5.82
CA ALA A 130 3.28 15.94 6.04
C ALA A 130 2.45 15.65 7.30
N SER A 131 2.57 14.45 7.87
CA SER A 131 1.80 14.03 9.03
C SER A 131 2.63 13.20 10.03
N LYS A 132 2.15 13.11 11.27
CA LYS A 132 2.75 12.23 12.30
C LYS A 132 2.77 10.76 11.86
N GLY A 133 1.74 10.31 11.14
CA GLY A 133 1.68 8.94 10.63
C GLY A 133 2.78 8.64 9.62
N GLU A 134 3.11 9.58 8.74
CA GLU A 134 4.23 9.45 7.81
C GLU A 134 5.58 9.45 8.53
N GLN A 135 5.75 10.30 9.56
CA GLN A 135 6.96 10.30 10.39
C GLN A 135 7.15 8.96 11.09
N GLU A 136 6.08 8.42 11.71
CA GLU A 136 6.12 7.10 12.35
C GLU A 136 6.41 5.98 11.36
N LEU A 137 5.83 6.02 10.16
CA LEU A 137 6.12 5.07 9.09
C LEU A 137 7.60 5.09 8.74
N ILE A 138 8.19 6.27 8.50
CA ILE A 138 9.60 6.40 8.13
C ILE A 138 10.49 5.83 9.23
N LEU A 139 10.22 6.15 10.50
CA LEU A 139 10.98 5.64 11.64
C LEU A 139 10.91 4.10 11.74
N ARG A 140 9.73 3.52 11.50
CA ARG A 140 9.55 2.05 11.49
C ARG A 140 10.32 1.39 10.36
N LEU A 141 10.31 1.98 9.16
CA LEU A 141 11.09 1.46 8.02
C LEU A 141 12.60 1.55 8.26
N GLU A 142 13.08 2.67 8.82
CA GLU A 142 14.49 2.81 9.23
C GLU A 142 14.88 1.75 10.27
N THR A 143 14.02 1.51 11.24
CA THR A 143 14.25 0.51 12.29
C THR A 143 14.31 -0.89 11.69
N ALA A 144 13.36 -1.24 10.81
CA ALA A 144 13.35 -2.53 10.14
C ALA A 144 14.61 -2.78 9.32
N VAL A 145 15.09 -1.78 8.56
CA VAL A 145 16.36 -1.94 7.83
C VAL A 145 17.54 -2.17 8.78
N LYS A 146 17.60 -1.45 9.90
CA LYS A 146 18.67 -1.64 10.91
C LYS A 146 18.61 -3.02 11.56
N GLU A 147 17.43 -3.54 11.87
CA GLU A 147 17.26 -4.88 12.43
C GLU A 147 17.73 -5.95 11.44
N GLU A 148 17.25 -5.88 10.21
CA GLU A 148 17.56 -6.87 9.17
C GLU A 148 19.04 -6.81 8.72
N THR A 149 19.64 -5.62 8.62
CA THR A 149 21.07 -5.47 8.28
C THR A 149 22.01 -5.71 9.47
N GLY A 150 21.58 -5.39 10.69
CA GLY A 150 22.33 -5.66 11.91
C GLY A 150 22.43 -7.15 12.25
N HIS A 151 21.40 -7.94 11.88
CA HIS A 151 21.43 -9.40 12.03
C HIS A 151 22.36 -10.08 11.01
N ALA A 152 22.59 -9.49 9.84
CA ALA A 152 23.48 -10.04 8.81
C ALA A 152 24.99 -9.96 9.15
N ASN A 153 25.36 -9.20 10.20
CA ASN A 153 26.76 -9.03 10.64
C ASN A 153 27.20 -9.97 11.78
N HIS A 154 26.29 -10.81 12.29
CA HIS A 154 26.53 -11.66 13.46
C HIS A 154 26.60 -13.16 13.17
N HIS A 155 26.75 -13.57 11.90
CA HIS A 155 26.83 -14.97 11.51
C HIS A 155 28.02 -15.28 10.61
#